data_AF-A0A0A6CXK7-F1
#
_entry.id   AF-A0A0A6CXK7-F1
#
_cell.length_a   1.000
_cell.length_b   1.000
_cell.length_c   1.000
_cell.angle_alpha   90.00
_cell.angle_beta   90.00
_cell.angle_gamma   90.00
#
_symmetry.space_group_name_H-M   'P 1'
#
loop_
_entity.id
_entity.type
_entity.pdbx_description
1 polymer ?
#
loop_
_entity_poly.entity_id
_entity_poly.type
_entity_poly.pdbx_seq_one_letter_code
_entity_poly.pdbx_strand_id
1 'polypeptide(L)'
;WGPPRAGAGGWTPGGWRFAAPRAGMTVWREDLATLIRHDGAGWTAADITGGRVVIGGNKVVGAQGAAIADPVGGAVVDTSARATLSAVLVLLRSHGLIAA
;
A
#
# COMPACT_ATOMS: atom_id res chain seq x y z
N TRP A 1 -12.51 -6.26 -17.71
CA TRP A 1 -12.27 -4.92 -17.15
C TRP A 1 -10.89 -4.43 -17.57
N GLY A 2 -10.83 -3.48 -18.49
CA GLY A 2 -9.58 -2.84 -18.91
C GLY A 2 -9.80 -1.33 -19.01
N PRO A 3 -8.77 -0.48 -18.82
CA PRO A 3 -8.93 0.95 -18.99
C PRO A 3 -8.70 1.30 -20.46
N PRO A 4 -9.73 1.63 -21.27
CA PRO A 4 -9.46 2.42 -22.47
C PRO A 4 -9.15 3.85 -22.01
N ARG A 5 -8.18 4.47 -22.68
CA ARG A 5 -7.54 5.77 -22.41
C ARG A 5 -8.46 7.00 -22.22
N ALA A 6 -9.76 6.86 -22.00
CA ALA A 6 -10.68 7.96 -21.70
C ALA A 6 -11.87 7.61 -20.78
N GLY A 7 -12.07 6.36 -20.34
CA GLY A 7 -13.27 6.02 -19.54
C GLY A 7 -13.23 4.63 -18.89
N ALA A 8 -13.90 4.47 -17.74
CA ALA A 8 -14.08 3.16 -17.13
C ALA A 8 -15.19 2.41 -17.87
N GLY A 9 -14.85 1.32 -18.56
CA GLY A 9 -15.78 0.49 -19.33
C GLY A 9 -16.09 -0.83 -18.64
N GLY A 10 -17.37 -1.15 -18.47
CA GLY A 10 -17.86 -2.44 -17.96
C GLY A 10 -18.81 -3.10 -18.96
N TRP A 11 -18.66 -4.41 -19.18
CA TRP A 11 -19.61 -5.20 -19.95
C TRP A 11 -20.80 -5.59 -19.07
N THR A 12 -22.01 -5.39 -19.57
CA THR A 12 -23.26 -5.81 -18.92
C THR A 12 -24.07 -6.66 -19.89
N PRO A 13 -25.13 -7.37 -19.45
CA PRO A 13 -26.02 -8.08 -20.37
C PRO A 13 -26.63 -7.17 -21.47
N GLY A 14 -26.71 -5.85 -21.22
CA GLY A 14 -27.13 -4.83 -22.19
C GLY A 14 -25.98 -4.20 -23.00
N GLY A 15 -24.79 -4.78 -22.97
CA GLY A 15 -23.61 -4.31 -23.71
C GLY A 15 -22.64 -3.48 -22.88
N TRP A 16 -21.72 -2.80 -23.58
CA TRP A 16 -20.70 -1.92 -22.99
C TRP A 16 -21.33 -0.68 -22.38
N ARG A 17 -20.97 -0.40 -21.12
CA ARG A 17 -21.28 0.86 -20.44
C ARG A 17 -19.99 1.59 -20.10
N PHE A 18 -19.95 2.88 -20.41
CA PHE A 18 -18.82 3.75 -20.12
C PHE A 18 -19.23 4.80 -19.09
N ALA A 19 -18.41 4.97 -18.06
CA ALA A 19 -18.54 6.05 -17.10
C ALA A 19 -17.31 6.95 -17.19
N ALA A 20 -17.54 8.27 -17.15
CA ALA A 20 -16.47 9.24 -16.98
C ALA A 20 -15.78 9.00 -15.63
N PRO A 21 -14.44 8.91 -15.58
CA PRO A 21 -13.74 8.67 -14.34
C PRO A 21 -13.86 9.90 -13.43
N ARG A 22 -14.04 9.65 -12.14
CA ARG A 22 -14.10 10.68 -11.09
C ARG A 22 -13.00 10.45 -10.08
N ALA A 23 -12.53 11.52 -9.45
CA ALA A 23 -11.56 11.42 -8.36
C ALA A 23 -12.05 10.42 -7.31
N GLY A 24 -11.18 9.48 -6.98
CA GLY A 24 -11.42 8.39 -6.05
C GLY A 24 -12.16 7.17 -6.56
N MET A 25 -12.46 7.10 -7.86
CA MET A 25 -12.96 5.87 -8.50
C MET A 25 -11.89 4.77 -8.44
N THR A 26 -12.27 3.56 -8.03
CA THR A 26 -11.39 2.40 -8.00
C THR A 26 -12.00 1.27 -8.82
N VAL A 27 -11.21 0.67 -9.70
CA VAL A 27 -11.63 -0.45 -10.56
C VAL A 27 -10.58 -1.55 -10.54
N TRP A 28 -10.99 -2.78 -10.80
CA TRP A 28 -10.07 -3.89 -11.04
C TRP A 28 -9.49 -3.79 -12.45
N ARG A 29 -8.18 -3.96 -12.57
CA ARG A 29 -7.47 -4.05 -13.84
C ARG A 29 -6.99 -5.49 -14.05
N GLU A 30 -7.50 -6.14 -15.09
CA GLU A 30 -7.30 -7.58 -15.30
C GLU A 30 -5.87 -7.94 -15.72
N ASP A 31 -5.22 -7.14 -16.56
CA ASP A 31 -3.85 -7.39 -17.06
C ASP A 31 -2.80 -7.31 -15.94
N LEU A 32 -2.99 -6.40 -14.98
CA LEU A 32 -2.12 -6.23 -13.81
C LEU A 32 -2.61 -7.01 -12.58
N ALA A 33 -3.77 -7.67 -12.65
CA ALA A 33 -4.44 -8.32 -11.53
C ALA A 33 -4.43 -7.46 -10.24
N THR A 34 -4.70 -6.16 -10.39
CA THR A 34 -4.63 -5.20 -9.29
C THR A 34 -5.76 -4.17 -9.35
N LEU A 35 -6.03 -3.54 -8.22
CA LEU A 35 -6.90 -2.37 -8.16
C LEU A 35 -6.13 -1.14 -8.65
N ILE A 36 -6.80 -0.32 -9.45
CA ILE A 36 -6.29 0.99 -9.86
C ILE A 36 -7.24 2.08 -9.39
N ARG A 37 -6.69 3.24 -9.04
CA ARG A 37 -7.44 4.39 -8.53
C ARG A 37 -7.29 5.59 -9.46
N HIS A 38 -8.38 6.30 -9.71
CA HIS A 38 -8.33 7.57 -10.41
C HIS A 38 -8.10 8.70 -9.39
N ASP A 39 -7.01 9.45 -9.48
CA ASP A 39 -6.68 10.54 -8.53
C ASP A 39 -7.40 11.86 -8.84
N GLY A 40 -7.99 11.98 -10.04
CA GLY A 40 -8.62 13.20 -10.55
C GLY A 40 -7.98 13.69 -11.85
N ALA A 41 -6.72 13.34 -12.10
CA ALA A 41 -5.99 13.61 -13.34
C ALA A 41 -5.75 12.34 -14.18
N GLY A 42 -5.56 11.18 -13.52
CA GLY A 42 -5.31 9.93 -14.20
C GLY A 42 -5.51 8.69 -13.34
N TRP A 43 -5.31 7.53 -13.96
CA TRP A 43 -5.35 6.22 -13.28
C TRP A 43 -3.97 5.81 -12.79
N THR A 44 -3.82 5.59 -11.48
CA THR A 44 -2.61 5.03 -10.87
C THR A 44 -2.85 3.59 -10.42
N ALA A 45 -1.86 2.73 -10.65
CA ALA A 45 -1.83 1.34 -10.16
C ALA A 45 -0.87 1.16 -8.96
N ALA A 46 -0.12 2.20 -8.60
CA ALA A 46 0.99 2.08 -7.66
C ALA A 46 0.59 2.28 -6.20
N ASP A 47 -0.42 3.12 -5.95
CA ASP A 47 -0.69 3.60 -4.59
C ASP A 47 -2.02 3.09 -4.05
N ILE A 48 -1.94 2.32 -2.96
CA ILE A 48 -3.10 2.04 -2.10
C ILE A 48 -3.22 3.19 -1.11
N THR A 49 -4.01 4.20 -1.46
CA THR A 49 -4.30 5.33 -0.55
C THR A 49 -5.42 4.94 0.42
N GLY A 50 -5.09 4.85 1.71
CA GLY A 50 -6.06 4.56 2.78
C GLY A 50 -5.45 4.72 4.16
N GLY A 51 -6.29 4.86 5.20
CA GLY A 51 -5.81 5.07 6.57
C GLY A 51 -5.29 3.81 7.27
N ARG A 52 -5.68 2.62 6.81
CA ARG A 52 -5.25 1.32 7.37
C ARG A 52 -5.53 0.16 6.42
N VAL A 53 -4.77 -0.93 6.56
CA VAL A 53 -5.07 -2.24 5.97
C VAL A 53 -5.72 -3.11 7.05
N VAL A 54 -6.85 -3.74 6.72
CA VAL A 54 -7.59 -4.66 7.59
C VAL A 54 -7.74 -6.00 6.89
N ILE A 55 -7.35 -7.09 7.56
CA ILE A 55 -7.46 -8.46 7.05
C ILE A 55 -8.22 -9.30 8.07
N GLY A 56 -9.30 -9.95 7.64
CA GLY A 56 -10.15 -10.76 8.54
C GLY A 56 -10.73 -9.96 9.72
N GLY A 57 -11.00 -8.66 9.53
CA GLY A 57 -11.46 -7.75 10.58
C GLY A 57 -10.36 -7.17 11.48
N ASN A 58 -9.12 -7.65 11.37
CA ASN A 58 -7.99 -7.18 12.17
C ASN A 58 -7.21 -6.09 11.45
N LYS A 59 -6.89 -5.00 12.15
CA LYS A 59 -5.97 -3.98 11.62
C LYS A 59 -4.56 -4.58 11.55
N VAL A 60 -4.03 -4.73 10.34
CA VAL A 60 -2.68 -5.26 10.10
C VAL A 60 -1.65 -4.16 9.85
N VAL A 61 -2.04 -3.05 9.20
CA VAL A 61 -1.18 -1.88 8.95
C VAL A 61 -1.96 -0.61 9.27
N GLY A 62 -1.34 0.34 9.97
CA GLY A 62 -1.91 1.65 10.29
C GLY A 62 -1.06 2.80 9.76
N ALA A 63 -1.23 3.98 10.34
CA ALA A 63 -0.32 5.11 10.14
C ALA A 63 1.11 4.73 10.55
N GLN A 64 2.10 5.34 9.88
CA GLN A 64 3.52 5.17 10.21
C GLN A 64 3.78 5.50 11.68
N GLY A 65 4.50 4.60 12.37
CA GLY A 65 4.92 4.78 13.75
C GLY A 65 6.09 5.76 13.88
N ALA A 66 6.34 6.24 15.11
CA ALA A 66 7.56 6.99 15.40
C ALA A 66 8.81 6.10 15.26
N ALA A 67 9.97 6.73 15.04
CA ALA A 67 11.24 6.02 14.97
C ALA A 67 11.53 5.34 16.31
N ILE A 68 11.99 4.08 16.24
CA ILE A 68 12.52 3.36 17.40
C ILE A 68 14.03 3.55 17.39
N ALA A 69 14.60 3.96 18.52
CA ALA A 69 16.05 4.14 18.65
C ALA A 69 16.78 2.79 18.54
N ASP A 70 17.97 2.81 17.95
CA ASP A 70 18.79 1.62 17.86
C ASP A 70 19.20 1.16 19.28
N PRO A 71 19.31 -0.16 19.50
CA PRO A 71 19.70 -0.68 20.81
C PRO A 71 21.11 -0.18 21.16
N VAL A 72 21.24 0.42 22.34
CA VAL A 72 22.51 0.92 22.92
C VAL A 72 22.68 0.43 24.36
N GLY A 73 23.93 0.35 24.82
CA GLY A 73 24.25 -0.06 26.20
C GLY A 73 24.23 -1.57 26.47
N GLY A 74 24.28 -1.94 27.74
CA GLY A 74 24.39 -3.31 28.25
C GLY A 74 25.82 -3.67 28.68
N ALA A 75 25.97 -4.21 29.90
CA ALA A 75 27.27 -4.65 30.43
C ALA A 75 27.75 -5.97 29.79
N VAL A 76 26.81 -6.80 29.36
CA VAL A 76 27.06 -8.01 28.56
C VAL A 76 26.24 -7.90 27.29
N VAL A 77 26.91 -7.83 26.15
CA VAL A 77 26.27 -7.63 24.85
C VAL A 77 26.28 -8.93 24.06
N ASP A 78 25.10 -9.44 23.74
CA ASP A 78 24.93 -10.43 22.67
C ASP A 78 25.00 -9.70 21.32
N THR A 79 26.11 -9.87 20.62
CA THR A 79 26.38 -9.20 19.34
C THR A 79 25.48 -9.70 18.22
N SER A 80 25.15 -10.99 18.22
CA SER A 80 24.24 -11.58 17.24
C SER A 80 22.83 -11.02 17.39
N ALA A 81 22.31 -10.98 18.62
CA ALA A 81 21.00 -10.41 18.91
C ALA A 81 20.95 -8.91 18.52
N ARG A 82 22.00 -8.15 18.85
CA ARG A 82 22.07 -6.72 18.47
C ARG A 82 22.04 -6.53 16.96
N ALA A 83 22.84 -7.31 16.23
CA ALA A 83 22.87 -7.23 14.78
C ALA A 83 21.50 -7.56 14.16
N THR A 84 20.82 -8.59 14.66
CA THR A 84 19.47 -8.96 14.20
C THR A 84 18.46 -7.85 14.46
N LEU A 85 18.45 -7.26 15.66
CA LEU A 85 17.53 -6.17 15.99
C LEU A 85 17.77 -4.94 15.12
N SER A 86 19.03 -4.54 14.91
CA SER A 86 19.36 -3.44 14.00
C SER A 86 18.88 -3.72 12.57
N ALA A 87 19.03 -4.95 12.06
CA ALA A 87 18.55 -5.32 10.73
C ALA A 87 17.02 -5.24 10.62
N VAL A 88 16.30 -5.67 11.65
CA VAL A 88 14.83 -5.56 11.71
C VAL A 88 14.40 -4.08 11.70
N LEU A 89 15.04 -3.22 12.49
CA LEU A 89 14.72 -1.78 12.50
C LEU A 89 14.96 -1.13 11.14
N VAL A 90 16.08 -1.45 10.48
CA VAL A 90 16.36 -0.98 9.11
C VAL A 90 15.26 -1.41 8.14
N LEU A 91 14.82 -2.66 8.21
CA LEU A 91 13.75 -3.18 7.36
C LEU A 91 12.41 -2.44 7.60
N LEU A 92 12.05 -2.19 8.85
CA LEU A 92 10.84 -1.45 9.19
C LEU A 92 10.87 0.00 8.68
N ARG A 93 12.02 0.67 8.77
CA ARG A 93 12.25 2.02 8.22
C ARG A 93 12.16 2.00 6.69
N SER A 94 12.78 1.03 6.02
CA SER A 94 12.75 0.94 4.55
C SER A 94 11.35 0.65 4.00
N HIS A 95 10.51 -0.07 4.76
CA HIS A 95 9.11 -0.28 4.40
C HIS A 95 8.19 0.91 4.76
N GLY A 96 8.70 1.91 5.48
CA GLY A 96 7.90 3.06 5.95
C GLY A 96 6.90 2.72 7.07
N LEU A 97 7.09 1.60 7.76
CA LEU A 97 6.23 1.21 8.90
C LEU A 97 6.52 2.06 10.14
N ILE A 98 7.77 2.50 10.30
CA ILE A 98 8.20 3.49 11.29
C ILE A 98 8.96 4.62 10.58
N ALA A 99 9.06 5.78 11.24
CA ALA A 99 9.92 6.86 10.77
C ALA A 99 11.39 6.43 10.75
N ALA A 100 12.16 7.04 9.83
CA ALA A 100 13.59 6.81 9.69
C ALA A 100 14.34 7.20 10.97
#